data_AF-A0A023DKD8-F1
#
_entry.id   AF-A0A023DKD8-F1
#
_cell.length_a   1.000
_cell.length_b   1.000
_cell.length_c   1.000
_cell.angle_alpha   90.00
_cell.angle_beta   90.00
_cell.angle_gamma   90.00
#
_symmetry.space_group_name_H-M   'P 1'
#
loop_
_entity.id
_entity.type
_entity.pdbx_description
1 polymer ?
#
loop_
_entity_poly.entity_id
_entity_poly.type
_entity_poly.pdbx_seq_one_letter_code
_entity_poly.pdbx_strand_id
1 'polypeptide(L)'
;MSNREKQQGLREKSFIKFRHDDYIIVIARHNRFAWIKHTDSKYVYFMYITRLQKSFIGHNTSEVAEFNILCFCGMYNNFMHLIQNMMPILSEYILDSKKIVEIVMLCEDLYENDADCPD
;
A
#
# COMPACT_ATOMS: atom_id res chain seq x y z
N MET A 1 -18.71 -30.13 10.56
CA MET A 1 -17.57 -29.21 10.40
C MET A 1 -18.13 -27.84 10.09
N SER A 2 -17.86 -26.86 10.95
CA SER A 2 -18.53 -25.56 10.94
C SER A 2 -17.94 -24.67 9.84
N ASN A 3 -18.80 -23.98 9.07
CA ASN A 3 -18.39 -23.00 8.06
C ASN A 3 -17.51 -21.84 8.61
N ARG A 4 -17.31 -21.77 9.93
CA ARG A 4 -16.40 -20.84 10.59
C ARG A 4 -14.92 -21.25 10.54
N GLU A 5 -14.61 -22.54 10.37
CA GLU A 5 -13.23 -23.05 10.40
C GLU A 5 -12.49 -22.85 9.06
N LYS A 6 -13.19 -22.56 7.96
CA LYS A 6 -12.58 -22.25 6.65
C LYS A 6 -12.10 -20.79 6.50
N GLN A 7 -12.40 -19.90 7.46
CA GLN A 7 -12.02 -18.48 7.38
C GLN A 7 -10.74 -18.13 8.16
N GLN A 8 -10.04 -19.14 8.70
CA GLN A 8 -8.80 -18.98 9.49
C GLN A 8 -7.56 -19.57 8.80
N GLY A 9 -7.55 -19.71 7.48
CA GLY A 9 -6.28 -19.67 6.75
C GLY A 9 -5.80 -18.23 6.77
N LEU A 10 -4.60 -17.95 7.30
CA LEU A 10 -3.97 -16.62 7.39
C LEU A 10 -4.41 -15.74 6.21
N ARG A 11 -5.18 -14.68 6.44
CA ARG A 11 -5.35 -13.65 5.42
C ARG A 11 -3.98 -13.03 5.22
N GLU A 12 -3.27 -13.50 4.19
CA GLU A 12 -2.06 -12.90 3.68
C GLU A 12 -2.29 -11.39 3.57
N LYS A 13 -1.43 -10.59 4.20
CA LYS A 13 -1.58 -9.13 4.16
C LYS A 13 -1.50 -8.68 2.70
N SER A 14 -2.60 -8.17 2.17
CA SER A 14 -2.65 -7.66 0.79
C SER A 14 -2.36 -6.16 0.70
N PHE A 15 -2.28 -5.47 1.83
CA PHE A 15 -1.87 -4.08 1.88
C PHE A 15 -1.35 -3.69 3.27
N ILE A 16 -0.56 -2.62 3.30
CA ILE A 16 -0.20 -1.87 4.49
C ILE A 16 -0.72 -0.44 4.32
N LYS A 17 -1.09 0.17 5.45
CA LYS A 17 -1.53 1.57 5.51
C LYS A 17 -0.79 2.27 6.63
N PHE A 18 -0.17 3.38 6.31
CA PHE A 18 0.55 4.23 7.24
C PHE A 18 -0.04 5.64 7.21
N ARG A 19 -0.10 6.29 8.37
CA ARG A 19 -0.51 7.68 8.50
C ARG A 19 0.63 8.48 9.10
N HIS A 20 0.99 9.58 8.45
CA HIS A 20 2.00 10.53 8.91
C HIS A 20 1.46 11.94 8.70
N ASP A 21 1.26 12.68 9.78
CA ASP A 21 0.62 13.99 9.75
C ASP A 21 -0.71 13.98 8.97
N ASP A 22 -0.78 14.78 7.90
CA ASP A 22 -1.92 14.85 6.99
C ASP A 22 -1.87 13.77 5.88
N TYR A 23 -0.77 13.04 5.73
CA TYR A 23 -0.61 12.05 4.67
C TYR A 23 -1.04 10.65 5.11
N ILE A 24 -1.71 9.98 4.19
CA ILE A 24 -2.03 8.56 4.24
C ILE A 24 -1.27 7.89 3.10
N ILE A 25 -0.44 6.92 3.45
CA ILE A 25 0.34 6.13 2.51
C ILE A 25 -0.24 4.72 2.53
N VAL A 26 -0.61 4.21 1.36
CA VAL A 26 -1.13 2.85 1.18
C VAL A 26 -0.23 2.14 0.20
N ILE A 27 0.28 0.98 0.60
CA ILE A 27 1.03 0.09 -0.28
C ILE A 27 0.29 -1.22 -0.33
N ALA A 28 -0.09 -1.63 -1.53
CA ALA A 28 -0.92 -2.80 -1.76
C ALA A 28 -0.27 -3.76 -2.73
N ARG A 29 -0.58 -5.05 -2.55
CA ARG A 29 -0.18 -6.14 -3.42
C ARG A 29 -1.42 -6.82 -3.97
N HIS A 30 -1.42 -7.06 -5.27
CA HIS A 30 -2.52 -7.72 -5.96
C HIS A 30 -2.02 -8.90 -6.80
N ASN A 31 -2.75 -10.00 -6.78
CA ASN A 31 -2.48 -11.14 -7.65
C ASN A 31 -2.65 -10.74 -9.12
N ARG A 32 -1.70 -11.09 -9.96
CA ARG A 32 -1.91 -11.04 -11.41
C ARG A 32 -2.90 -12.13 -11.82
N PHE A 33 -3.49 -11.96 -12.99
CA PHE A 33 -4.40 -12.97 -13.50
C PHE A 33 -3.65 -14.28 -13.80
N ALA A 34 -4.07 -15.36 -13.14
CA ALA A 34 -3.44 -16.68 -13.24
C ALA A 34 -3.50 -17.30 -14.66
N TRP A 35 -4.42 -16.84 -15.51
CA TRP A 35 -4.60 -17.33 -16.87
C TRP A 35 -3.59 -16.78 -17.91
N ILE A 36 -2.69 -15.89 -17.49
CA ILE A 36 -1.64 -15.30 -18.34
C ILE A 36 -0.30 -15.67 -17.71
N LYS A 37 0.64 -16.13 -18.54
CA LYS A 37 2.01 -16.37 -18.09
C LYS A 37 2.72 -15.03 -17.91
N HIS A 38 2.99 -14.67 -16.66
CA HIS A 38 3.77 -13.46 -16.33
C HIS A 38 5.24 -13.82 -16.17
N THR A 39 6.13 -13.00 -16.71
CA THR A 39 7.59 -13.23 -16.66
C THR A 39 8.24 -12.71 -15.39
N ASP A 40 7.61 -11.74 -14.72
CA ASP A 40 8.31 -10.91 -13.72
C ASP A 40 7.96 -11.27 -12.28
N SER A 41 6.68 -11.49 -11.97
CA SER A 41 6.16 -11.84 -10.63
C SER A 41 4.71 -12.27 -10.74
N LYS A 42 4.21 -13.05 -9.76
CA LYS A 42 2.79 -13.37 -9.62
C LYS A 42 1.97 -12.18 -9.12
N TYR A 43 2.61 -11.13 -8.65
CA TYR A 43 1.95 -9.97 -8.07
C TYR A 43 2.22 -8.67 -8.86
N VAL A 44 1.36 -7.69 -8.64
CA VAL A 44 1.58 -6.27 -8.96
C VAL A 44 1.45 -5.49 -7.67
N TYR A 45 2.29 -4.49 -7.50
CA TYR A 45 2.33 -3.65 -6.32
C TYR A 45 1.87 -2.24 -6.66
N PHE A 46 1.16 -1.62 -5.73
CA PHE A 46 0.63 -0.27 -5.86
C PHE A 46 1.06 0.56 -4.66
N MET A 47 1.39 1.82 -4.92
CA MET A 47 1.64 2.80 -3.87
C MET A 47 0.74 4.01 -4.11
N TYR A 48 -0.02 4.40 -3.10
CA TYR A 48 -0.89 5.57 -3.10
C TYR A 48 -0.51 6.46 -1.93
N ILE A 49 -0.40 7.77 -2.19
CA ILE A 49 -0.23 8.77 -1.14
C ILE A 49 -1.35 9.77 -1.30
N THR A 50 -2.15 9.94 -0.25
CA THR A 50 -3.23 10.94 -0.20
C THR A 50 -3.01 11.89 0.95
N ARG A 51 -3.30 13.18 0.77
CA ARG A 51 -3.32 14.17 1.84
C ARG A 51 -4.75 14.43 2.30
N LEU A 52 -4.98 14.37 3.60
CA LEU A 52 -6.20 14.82 4.25
C LEU A 52 -6.24 16.34 4.21
N GLN A 53 -7.23 16.91 3.51
CA GLN A 53 -7.49 18.34 3.50
C GLN A 53 -8.87 18.62 4.09
N LYS A 54 -8.91 19.51 5.07
CA LYS A 54 -10.16 20.07 5.61
C LYS A 54 -10.60 21.24 4.74
N SER A 55 -11.84 21.21 4.27
CA SER A 55 -12.45 22.33 3.54
C SER A 55 -13.86 22.60 4.07
N PHE A 56 -14.22 23.88 4.13
CA PHE A 56 -15.56 24.31 4.50
C PHE A 56 -16.57 23.92 3.42
N ILE A 57 -17.70 23.36 3.83
CA ILE A 57 -18.80 22.95 2.94
C ILE A 57 -19.82 24.09 2.89
N GLY A 58 -19.43 25.22 2.29
CA GLY A 58 -20.35 26.32 1.99
C GLY A 58 -20.01 27.66 2.65
N HIS A 59 -20.56 28.74 2.09
CA HIS A 59 -20.30 30.11 2.54
C HIS A 59 -20.99 30.49 3.87
N ASN A 60 -22.00 29.71 4.31
CA ASN A 60 -22.87 30.04 5.44
C ASN A 60 -22.98 28.94 6.52
N THR A 61 -22.21 27.86 6.42
CA THR A 61 -22.23 26.73 7.36
C THR A 61 -20.83 26.53 7.94
N SER A 62 -20.72 26.32 9.25
CA SER A 62 -19.45 25.96 9.91
C SER A 62 -19.06 24.48 9.68
N GLU A 63 -19.66 23.82 8.71
CA GLU A 63 -19.41 22.41 8.41
C GLU A 63 -18.07 22.27 7.67
N VAL A 64 -17.19 21.43 8.20
CA VAL A 64 -15.87 21.13 7.64
C VAL A 64 -15.89 19.68 7.16
N ALA A 65 -15.71 19.45 5.87
CA ALA A 65 -15.46 18.12 5.32
C ALA A 65 -13.97 17.83 5.26
N GLU A 66 -13.61 16.57 5.46
CA GLU A 66 -12.28 16.03 5.16
C GLU A 66 -12.31 15.36 3.78
N PHE A 67 -11.40 15.79 2.91
CA PHE A 67 -11.20 15.22 1.58
C PHE A 67 -9.82 14.57 1.52
N ASN A 68 -9.72 13.41 0.85
CA ASN A 68 -8.44 12.81 0.52
C ASN A 68 -8.03 13.28 -0.87
N ILE A 69 -7.00 14.12 -0.94
CA ILE A 69 -6.41 14.55 -2.20
C ILE A 69 -5.32 13.55 -2.59
N LEU A 70 -5.45 12.94 -3.76
CA LEU A 70 -4.42 12.06 -4.30
C LEU A 70 -3.17 12.87 -4.67
N CYS A 71 -2.07 12.60 -3.98
CA CYS A 71 -0.77 13.24 -4.19
C CYS A 71 0.15 12.39 -5.06
N PHE A 72 0.08 11.06 -4.92
CA PHE A 72 0.91 10.12 -5.67
C PHE A 72 0.16 8.82 -5.95
N CYS A 73 0.41 8.24 -7.13
CA CYS A 73 -0.02 6.91 -7.53
C CYS A 73 1.09 6.26 -8.36
N GLY A 74 1.55 5.08 -7.92
CA GLY A 74 2.56 4.29 -8.61
C GLY A 74 2.14 2.83 -8.73
N MET A 75 2.50 2.20 -9.86
CA MET A 75 2.32 0.78 -10.12
C MET A 75 3.66 0.13 -10.42
N TYR A 76 3.95 -1.01 -9.79
CA TYR A 76 5.23 -1.69 -9.88
C TYR A 76 5.04 -3.17 -10.21
N ASN A 77 5.81 -3.65 -11.18
CA ASN A 77 5.66 -5.01 -11.72
C ASN A 77 6.13 -6.12 -10.81
N ASN A 78 7.02 -5.82 -9.85
CA ASN A 78 7.55 -6.75 -8.87
C ASN A 78 7.93 -5.99 -7.59
N PHE A 79 8.22 -6.72 -6.51
CA PHE A 79 8.52 -6.14 -5.20
C PHE A 79 9.82 -5.31 -5.20
N MET A 80 10.86 -5.77 -5.90
CA MET A 80 12.14 -5.07 -5.97
C MET A 80 11.99 -3.68 -6.62
N HIS A 81 11.18 -3.59 -7.67
CA HIS A 81 10.88 -2.32 -8.33
C HIS A 81 10.14 -1.36 -7.39
N LEU A 82 9.22 -1.85 -6.55
CA LEU A 82 8.59 -1.03 -5.50
C LEU A 82 9.64 -0.49 -4.52
N ILE A 83 10.46 -1.37 -3.93
CA ILE A 83 11.43 -0.98 -2.88
C ILE A 83 12.45 0.03 -3.39
N GLN A 84 12.98 -0.16 -4.61
CA GLN A 84 13.95 0.75 -5.23
C GLN A 84 13.42 2.19 -5.41
N ASN A 85 12.12 2.34 -5.63
CA ASN A 85 11.49 3.64 -5.85
C ASN A 85 10.90 4.24 -4.56
N MET A 86 10.67 3.44 -3.53
CA MET A 86 9.91 3.87 -2.35
C MET A 86 10.64 4.94 -1.52
N MET A 87 11.95 4.79 -1.30
CA MET A 87 12.75 5.76 -0.54
C MET A 87 12.69 7.18 -1.13
N PRO A 88 13.01 7.41 -2.42
CA PRO A 88 12.94 8.77 -2.99
C PRO A 88 11.52 9.33 -2.95
N ILE A 89 10.49 8.52 -3.26
CA ILE A 89 9.09 8.97 -3.21
C ILE A 89 8.69 9.39 -1.79
N LEU A 90 8.95 8.55 -0.78
CA LEU A 90 8.58 8.85 0.61
C LEU A 90 9.29 10.09 1.14
N SER A 91 10.52 10.36 0.69
CA SER A 91 11.28 11.54 1.12
C SER A 91 10.67 12.87 0.70
N GLU A 92 9.76 12.89 -0.28
CA GLU A 92 9.00 14.09 -0.68
C GLU A 92 7.87 14.42 0.31
N TYR A 93 7.42 13.44 1.11
CA TYR A 93 6.25 13.56 1.99
C TYR A 93 6.59 13.37 3.48
N ILE A 94 7.72 12.73 3.79
CA ILE A 94 8.16 12.42 5.14
C ILE A 94 9.58 12.95 5.32
N LEU A 95 9.77 13.88 6.27
CA LEU A 95 11.11 14.41 6.59
C LEU A 95 11.87 13.51 7.58
N ASP A 96 11.16 12.71 8.37
CA ASP A 96 11.78 11.78 9.32
C ASP A 96 12.24 10.49 8.62
N SER A 97 13.55 10.42 8.36
CA SER A 97 14.20 9.23 7.80
C SER A 97 13.92 7.93 8.56
N LYS A 98 13.72 7.98 9.89
CA LYS A 98 13.39 6.77 10.67
C LYS A 98 12.00 6.26 10.30
N LYS A 99 11.04 7.16 10.09
CA LYS A 99 9.69 6.80 9.62
C LYS A 99 9.70 6.20 8.22
N ILE A 100 10.54 6.73 7.33
CA ILE A 100 10.72 6.13 6.00
C ILE A 100 11.20 4.69 6.14
N VAL A 101 12.23 4.44 6.95
CA VAL A 101 12.77 3.09 7.18
C VAL A 101 11.71 2.17 7.81
N GLU A 102 10.95 2.63 8.80
CA GLU A 102 9.84 1.86 9.40
C GLU A 102 8.82 1.42 8.32
N ILE A 103 8.42 2.32 7.41
CA ILE A 103 7.50 1.98 6.32
C ILE A 103 8.14 0.96 5.38
N VAL A 104 9.42 1.14 5.04
CA VAL A 104 10.15 0.21 4.17
C VAL A 104 10.18 -1.20 4.75
N MET A 105 10.44 -1.31 6.06
CA MET A 105 10.45 -2.60 6.76
C MET A 105 9.06 -3.23 6.80
N LEU A 106 7.99 -2.45 6.99
CA LEU A 106 6.62 -2.96 6.95
C LEU A 106 6.23 -3.51 5.57
N CYS A 107 6.86 -3.04 4.49
CA CYS A 107 6.63 -3.59 3.15
C CYS A 107 7.14 -5.02 3.00
N GLU A 108 8.08 -5.49 3.84
CA GLU A 108 8.54 -6.89 3.80
C GLU A 108 7.39 -7.87 4.03
N ASP A 109 6.35 -7.48 4.79
CA ASP A 109 5.12 -8.27 4.96
C ASP A 109 4.36 -8.53 3.65
N LEU A 110 4.65 -7.75 2.60
CA LEU A 110 4.07 -7.90 1.26
C LEU A 110 4.98 -8.71 0.33
N TYR A 111 6.19 -9.05 0.73
CA TYR A 111 7.10 -9.85 -0.09
C TYR A 111 6.56 -11.28 -0.28
N GLU A 112 6.70 -11.82 -1.49
CA GLU A 112 6.41 -13.22 -1.79
C GLU A 112 7.64 -14.05 -1.39
N ASN A 113 7.48 -15.01 -0.46
CA ASN A 113 8.47 -16.07 -0.32
C ASN A 113 8.24 -17.09 -1.44
N ASP A 114 9.13 -17.10 -2.44
CA ASP A 114 9.08 -18.06 -3.56
C ASP A 114 9.23 -19.54 -3.13
N ALA A 115 9.41 -19.82 -1.84
CA ALA A 115 9.66 -21.15 -1.28
C ALA A 115 8.43 -22.08 -1.17
N ASP A 116 7.21 -21.56 -1.31
CA ASP A 116 5.96 -22.33 -1.10
C ASP A 116 5.29 -22.81 -2.40
N CYS A 117 6.05 -22.97 -3.49
CA CYS A 117 5.56 -23.63 -4.71
C CYS A 117 6.05 -25.09 -4.73
N PRO A 118 5.23 -26.10 -4.37
CA PRO A 118 5.50 -27.47 -4.77
C PRO A 118 5.34 -27.57 -6.28
N ASP A 119 6.34 -28.15 -6.94
CA ASP A 119 6.31 -28.57 -8.35
C ASP A 119 5.11 -29.50 -8.66
#